data_AF-A0A9P7FKB6-F1
#
_entry.id   AF-A0A9P7FKB6-F1
#
_cell.length_a   1.000
_cell.length_b   1.000
_cell.length_c   1.000
_cell.angle_alpha   90.00
_cell.angle_beta   90.00
_cell.angle_gamma   90.00
#
_symmetry.space_group_name_H-M   'P 1'
#
loop_
_entity.id
_entity.type
_entity.pdbx_description
1 polymer ?
#
loop_
_entity_poly.entity_id
_entity_poly.type
_entity_poly.pdbx_seq_one_letter_code
_entity_poly.pdbx_strand_id
1 'polypeptide(L)'
;MGSQPATAGPLHAPRTIRGTEPGLLDPTQPSRLLRAHDSTLSFASFDPRTALAGEDIPDLHKLSIGEDLPPPKRIVIETTPKGTSFWRFVPKARLDADVRDEGFWPRVIEICGEHVFCYQEQWEIYKLDPEYRCTVHFGFKFTSVVRVDPKAQRFRAPSLPGPKRARARTPTPETDNLLPRKRPRSRRARVDSDDHSSDSESDGDEEEVEQMIVDGLLRPRTKPLSNAVRSGREELKKERDNRWQKIKGAQAKYSQESQADGQPMSMDAEQFASQSNTGPTGPQAQENAKRKKNGFTADTDDELPQKHSPTNGHARKRQRTISPSKTKQAFNHSKMKRETRKQAKVRAMDERHQKGFKQVFADYYPIDIDELLSDHNAQSTYPQPAASQEQSESRKSEESDEEATRQAELAESIRKMRELDRDRPIWEEQRRKREARERAEEQDRQAKAEQRRRAEAERQWQQREEAERQARQLRAEAERHDAEEERRRQEQRRFKQRQRWESGTWTSHRALERYRVLSEEFDAAKFTPDQPITFLDIPWPVLHHPSYLTVEDVDWSAVERFFATVKTSMRPQDYKDFVERSHRRFHPDRWRARKLWSAIRDDVERGCLEVAANTVAQAITPIWREVRPH
;
A
#
# COMPACT_ATOMS: atom_id res chain seq x y z
N MET A 1 3.76 50.60 -52.07
CA MET A 1 3.36 49.44 -52.89
C MET A 1 2.06 48.91 -52.32
N GLY A 2 0.94 49.14 -53.01
CA GLY A 2 -0.40 48.81 -52.50
C GLY A 2 -0.74 47.35 -52.73
N SER A 3 -1.00 46.61 -51.66
CA SER A 3 -1.59 45.28 -51.70
C SER A 3 -2.98 45.38 -52.30
N GLN A 4 -3.18 44.81 -53.48
CA GLN A 4 -4.51 44.71 -54.10
C GLN A 4 -5.42 43.85 -53.21
N PRO A 5 -6.69 44.25 -52.99
CA PRO A 5 -7.64 43.46 -52.25
C PRO A 5 -7.92 42.17 -53.01
N ALA A 6 -7.73 41.03 -52.35
CA ALA A 6 -8.08 39.72 -52.88
C ALA A 6 -9.57 39.71 -53.23
N THR A 7 -9.89 39.64 -54.52
CA THR A 7 -11.23 39.44 -55.04
C THR A 7 -11.79 38.15 -54.46
N ALA A 8 -12.80 38.25 -53.59
CA ALA A 8 -13.51 37.11 -53.03
C ALA A 8 -14.13 36.31 -54.19
N GLY A 9 -13.48 35.22 -54.57
CA GLY A 9 -14.00 34.28 -55.56
C GLY A 9 -15.34 33.68 -55.11
N PRO A 10 -16.13 33.14 -56.05
CA PRO A 10 -17.41 32.51 -55.76
C PRO A 10 -17.25 31.45 -54.66
N LEU A 11 -18.07 31.54 -53.62
CA LEU A 11 -18.13 30.56 -52.53
C LEU A 11 -18.53 29.21 -53.10
N HIS A 12 -17.55 28.34 -53.37
CA HIS A 12 -17.81 26.98 -53.84
C HIS A 12 -18.57 26.21 -52.75
N ALA A 13 -19.67 25.57 -53.14
CA ALA A 13 -20.38 24.67 -52.25
C ALA A 13 -19.41 23.57 -51.75
N PRO A 14 -19.42 23.25 -50.45
CA PRO A 14 -18.47 22.30 -49.88
C PRO A 14 -18.62 20.93 -50.55
N ARG A 15 -17.49 20.35 -50.98
CA ARG A 15 -17.45 19.03 -51.62
C ARG A 15 -17.99 17.99 -50.64
N THR A 16 -18.77 17.01 -51.13
CA THR A 16 -19.28 15.92 -50.29
C THR A 16 -18.47 14.64 -50.54
N ILE A 17 -17.97 14.01 -49.46
CA ILE A 17 -17.26 12.71 -49.52
C ILE A 17 -18.00 11.67 -48.66
N ARG A 18 -18.22 10.48 -49.22
CA ARG A 18 -18.95 9.37 -48.59
C ARG A 18 -18.47 8.01 -49.09
N GLY A 19 -18.79 6.94 -48.36
CA GLY A 19 -18.43 5.56 -48.72
C GLY A 19 -17.16 5.07 -48.04
N THR A 20 -16.71 3.86 -48.38
CA THR A 20 -15.58 3.19 -47.74
C THR A 20 -14.29 3.17 -48.58
N GLU A 21 -14.30 3.85 -49.73
CA GLU A 21 -13.15 3.94 -50.63
C GLU A 21 -12.13 4.97 -50.11
N PRO A 22 -10.87 4.58 -49.84
CA PRO A 22 -9.83 5.52 -49.46
C PRO A 22 -9.37 6.34 -50.67
N GLY A 23 -8.85 7.55 -50.41
CA GLY A 23 -8.16 8.35 -51.41
C GLY A 23 -9.02 9.28 -52.28
N LEU A 24 -10.25 9.59 -51.86
CA LEU A 24 -11.14 10.53 -52.58
C LEU A 24 -10.59 11.96 -52.73
N LEU A 25 -9.79 12.42 -51.75
CA LEU A 25 -9.08 13.71 -51.80
C LEU A 25 -7.55 13.57 -51.91
N ASP A 26 -7.01 12.43 -51.46
CA ASP A 26 -5.58 12.12 -51.53
C ASP A 26 -5.37 10.77 -52.23
N PRO A 27 -5.08 10.76 -53.54
CA PRO A 27 -4.86 9.54 -54.30
C PRO A 27 -3.74 8.63 -53.77
N THR A 28 -2.86 9.14 -52.90
CA THR A 28 -1.78 8.36 -52.29
C THR A 28 -2.18 7.66 -50.99
N GLN A 29 -3.35 7.95 -50.44
CA GLN A 29 -3.86 7.33 -49.21
C GLN A 29 -4.05 5.79 -49.30
N PRO A 30 -4.58 5.21 -50.39
CA PRO A 30 -4.80 3.77 -50.48
C PRO A 30 -3.52 2.95 -50.30
N SER A 31 -2.40 3.39 -50.86
CA SER A 31 -1.11 2.66 -50.79
C SER A 31 -0.47 2.70 -49.39
N ARG A 32 -0.85 3.67 -48.55
CA ARG A 32 -0.41 3.74 -47.14
C ARG A 32 -1.31 2.98 -46.19
N LEU A 33 -2.60 2.93 -46.50
CA LEU A 33 -3.63 2.44 -45.59
C LEU A 33 -3.93 0.94 -45.79
N LEU A 34 -4.04 0.50 -47.06
CA LEU A 34 -4.40 -0.87 -47.42
C LEU A 34 -3.17 -1.79 -47.43
N ARG A 35 -3.35 -3.06 -47.06
CA ARG A 35 -2.31 -4.09 -47.15
C ARG A 35 -2.13 -4.60 -48.57
N ALA A 36 -3.18 -4.58 -49.37
CA ALA A 36 -3.17 -4.90 -50.80
C ALA A 36 -3.89 -3.79 -51.58
N HIS A 37 -3.43 -3.50 -52.80
CA HIS A 37 -3.93 -2.38 -53.60
C HIS A 37 -5.44 -2.44 -53.90
N ASP A 38 -5.99 -3.65 -54.00
CA ASP A 38 -7.40 -3.87 -54.33
C ASP A 38 -8.23 -4.33 -53.12
N SER A 39 -7.71 -4.14 -51.89
CA SER A 39 -8.46 -4.43 -50.67
C SER A 39 -9.64 -3.47 -50.51
N THR A 40 -10.76 -3.99 -50.02
CA THR A 40 -11.94 -3.19 -49.66
C THR A 40 -12.04 -3.01 -48.15
N LEU A 41 -12.48 -1.83 -47.70
CA LEU A 41 -12.74 -1.56 -46.28
C LEU A 41 -14.24 -1.65 -45.99
N SER A 42 -14.57 -2.20 -44.83
CA SER A 42 -15.89 -2.15 -44.23
C SER A 42 -15.77 -1.78 -42.76
N PHE A 43 -16.78 -1.12 -42.20
CA PHE A 43 -16.75 -0.64 -40.82
C PHE A 43 -17.87 -1.29 -40.02
N ALA A 44 -17.55 -1.70 -38.79
CA ALA A 44 -18.50 -2.31 -37.87
C ALA A 44 -18.29 -1.78 -36.43
N SER A 45 -19.27 -1.98 -35.57
CA SER A 45 -19.16 -1.73 -34.14
C SER A 45 -18.84 -3.03 -33.40
N PHE A 46 -17.69 -3.05 -32.72
CA PHE A 46 -17.33 -4.09 -31.78
C PHE A 46 -17.91 -3.75 -30.40
N ASP A 47 -18.95 -4.46 -30.00
CA ASP A 47 -19.43 -4.46 -28.62
C ASP A 47 -18.75 -5.62 -27.86
N PRO A 48 -17.97 -5.33 -26.80
CA PRO A 48 -17.40 -6.37 -25.95
C PRO A 48 -18.45 -7.36 -25.43
N ARG A 49 -19.71 -6.93 -25.26
CA ARG A 49 -20.82 -7.79 -24.81
C ARG A 49 -21.15 -8.88 -25.81
N THR A 50 -21.12 -8.56 -27.10
CA THR A 50 -21.41 -9.55 -28.15
C THR A 50 -20.26 -10.53 -28.38
N ALA A 51 -19.02 -10.12 -28.09
CA ALA A 51 -17.84 -10.95 -28.31
C ALA A 51 -17.62 -12.04 -27.25
N LEU A 52 -18.25 -11.91 -26.08
CA LEU A 52 -18.09 -12.85 -24.95
C LEU A 52 -19.21 -13.90 -24.87
N ALA A 53 -20.12 -13.96 -25.84
CA ALA A 53 -21.24 -14.89 -25.87
C ALA A 53 -20.84 -16.32 -26.33
N GLY A 54 -19.69 -16.83 -25.85
CA GLY A 54 -19.34 -18.24 -25.99
C GLY A 54 -20.13 -19.08 -24.98
N GLU A 55 -20.68 -20.22 -25.42
CA GLU A 55 -21.66 -21.05 -24.68
C GLU A 55 -21.19 -21.53 -23.29
N ASP A 56 -19.88 -21.50 -23.00
CA ASP A 56 -19.31 -22.03 -21.75
C ASP A 56 -18.98 -20.96 -20.68
N ILE A 57 -19.21 -19.67 -20.94
CA ILE A 57 -18.92 -18.62 -19.97
C ILE A 57 -20.19 -18.31 -19.16
N PRO A 58 -20.19 -18.51 -17.82
CA PRO A 58 -21.36 -18.28 -17.00
C PRO A 58 -21.89 -16.86 -17.18
N ASP A 59 -23.17 -16.80 -17.50
CA ASP A 59 -24.00 -15.63 -17.84
C ASP A 59 -23.59 -14.35 -17.10
N LEU A 60 -22.68 -13.58 -17.70
CA LEU A 60 -22.17 -12.30 -17.18
C LEU A 60 -23.27 -11.25 -17.07
N HIS A 61 -24.44 -11.46 -17.70
CA HIS A 61 -25.59 -10.57 -17.56
C HIS A 61 -26.19 -10.58 -16.14
N LYS A 62 -25.91 -11.61 -15.33
CA LYS A 62 -26.35 -11.70 -13.93
C LYS A 62 -25.38 -11.03 -12.96
N LEU A 63 -24.14 -10.80 -13.36
CA LEU A 63 -23.24 -9.92 -12.63
C LEU A 63 -23.64 -8.50 -13.00
N SER A 64 -24.33 -7.81 -12.08
CA SER A 64 -24.78 -6.43 -12.22
C SER A 64 -23.61 -5.43 -12.30
N ILE A 65 -22.64 -5.66 -13.18
CA ILE A 65 -21.71 -4.68 -13.76
C ILE A 65 -22.53 -3.87 -14.79
N GLY A 66 -23.64 -3.31 -14.30
CA GLY A 66 -24.42 -2.34 -15.03
C GLY A 66 -23.62 -1.04 -15.10
N GLU A 67 -23.66 -0.39 -16.25
CA GLU A 67 -23.21 0.99 -16.51
C GLU A 67 -21.73 1.26 -16.82
N ASP A 68 -20.74 0.48 -16.36
CA ASP A 68 -19.32 0.86 -16.58
C ASP A 68 -18.62 0.20 -17.78
N LEU A 69 -19.34 -0.57 -18.60
CA LEU A 69 -18.73 -1.15 -19.79
C LEU A 69 -18.42 -0.05 -20.83
N PRO A 70 -17.21 -0.06 -21.41
CA PRO A 70 -16.83 0.96 -22.39
C PRO A 70 -17.79 0.91 -23.58
N PRO A 71 -18.15 2.07 -24.16
CA PRO A 71 -19.05 2.12 -25.31
C PRO A 71 -18.49 1.29 -26.48
N PRO A 72 -19.37 0.77 -27.37
CA PRO A 72 -18.97 -0.01 -28.54
C PRO A 72 -17.86 0.71 -29.31
N LYS A 73 -16.77 -0.02 -29.60
CA LYS A 73 -15.61 0.52 -30.32
C LYS A 73 -15.79 0.27 -31.81
N ARG A 74 -15.47 1.24 -32.64
CA ARG A 74 -15.48 1.05 -34.10
C ARG A 74 -14.28 0.22 -34.54
N ILE A 75 -14.53 -0.75 -35.40
CA ILE A 75 -13.52 -1.56 -36.08
C ILE A 75 -13.63 -1.36 -37.58
N VAL A 76 -12.48 -1.47 -38.26
CA VAL A 76 -12.41 -1.58 -39.71
C VAL A 76 -12.03 -3.02 -40.06
N ILE A 77 -12.73 -3.58 -41.04
CA ILE A 77 -12.49 -4.91 -41.60
C ILE A 77 -12.04 -4.69 -43.04
N GLU A 78 -10.77 -5.03 -43.31
CA GLU A 78 -10.16 -5.02 -44.63
C GLU A 78 -10.32 -6.41 -45.27
N THR A 79 -10.99 -6.49 -46.41
CA THR A 79 -11.17 -7.72 -47.17
C THR A 79 -10.33 -7.67 -48.43
N THR A 80 -9.37 -8.59 -48.55
CA THR A 80 -8.52 -8.70 -49.74
C THR A 80 -9.30 -9.30 -50.91
N PRO A 81 -8.84 -9.14 -52.17
CA PRO A 81 -9.47 -9.77 -53.33
C PRO A 81 -9.53 -11.30 -53.25
N LYS A 82 -8.68 -11.92 -52.43
CA LYS A 82 -8.66 -13.36 -52.18
C LYS A 82 -9.74 -13.82 -51.19
N GLY A 83 -10.52 -12.89 -50.65
CA GLY A 83 -11.57 -13.15 -49.64
C GLY A 83 -11.04 -13.27 -48.21
N THR A 84 -9.76 -12.99 -47.95
CA THR A 84 -9.25 -12.97 -46.57
C THR A 84 -9.60 -11.65 -45.89
N SER A 85 -10.08 -11.71 -44.66
CA SER A 85 -10.47 -10.54 -43.88
C SER A 85 -9.54 -10.31 -42.70
N PHE A 86 -9.05 -9.08 -42.55
CA PHE A 86 -8.28 -8.61 -41.41
C PHE A 86 -9.06 -7.50 -40.73
N TRP A 87 -9.01 -7.41 -39.41
CA TRP A 87 -9.66 -6.31 -38.71
C TRP A 87 -8.70 -5.57 -37.78
N ARG A 88 -8.98 -4.29 -37.55
CA ARG A 88 -8.27 -3.45 -36.57
C ARG A 88 -9.21 -2.40 -35.98
N PHE A 89 -8.91 -1.94 -34.77
CA PHE A 89 -9.66 -0.84 -34.17
C PHE A 89 -9.41 0.48 -34.89
N VAL A 90 -10.47 1.26 -35.09
CA VAL A 90 -10.34 2.63 -35.59
C VAL A 90 -9.79 3.51 -34.46
N PRO A 91 -8.66 4.23 -34.64
CA PRO A 91 -8.15 5.14 -33.64
C PRO A 91 -9.17 6.21 -33.26
N LYS A 92 -9.12 6.66 -32.00
CA LYS A 92 -9.90 7.83 -31.57
C LYS A 92 -9.28 9.10 -32.13
N ALA A 93 -10.11 10.04 -32.57
CA ALA A 93 -9.64 11.38 -32.89
C ALA A 93 -9.08 12.07 -31.65
N ARG A 94 -8.22 13.07 -31.85
CA ARG A 94 -7.83 13.96 -30.76
C ARG A 94 -9.01 14.86 -30.43
N LEU A 95 -9.44 14.82 -29.18
CA LEU A 95 -10.49 15.71 -28.68
C LEU A 95 -9.81 16.92 -28.04
N ASP A 96 -10.22 18.12 -28.41
CA ASP A 96 -9.79 19.33 -27.71
C ASP A 96 -10.26 19.32 -26.25
N ALA A 97 -9.65 20.19 -25.43
CA ALA A 97 -10.17 20.47 -24.09
C ALA A 97 -11.65 20.87 -24.24
N ASP A 98 -12.53 20.21 -23.47
CA ASP A 98 -14.00 20.39 -23.46
C ASP A 98 -14.82 19.56 -24.47
N VAL A 99 -14.18 18.78 -25.36
CA VAL A 99 -14.90 17.85 -26.24
C VAL A 99 -15.02 16.47 -25.57
N ARG A 100 -16.25 15.98 -25.36
CA ARG A 100 -16.52 14.69 -24.71
C ARG A 100 -16.50 13.50 -25.69
N ASP A 101 -17.01 13.71 -26.90
CA ASP A 101 -17.13 12.70 -27.94
C ASP A 101 -16.87 13.29 -29.33
N GLU A 102 -16.79 12.43 -30.36
CA GLU A 102 -16.55 12.88 -31.73
C GLU A 102 -17.77 13.57 -32.38
N GLY A 103 -18.95 13.53 -31.74
CA GLY A 103 -20.21 14.05 -32.25
C GLY A 103 -20.90 13.15 -33.28
N PHE A 104 -21.94 13.70 -33.92
CA PHE A 104 -22.71 13.04 -34.98
C PHE A 104 -22.12 13.29 -36.37
N TRP A 105 -22.38 12.36 -37.29
CA TRP A 105 -21.97 12.40 -38.70
C TRP A 105 -23.20 12.16 -39.60
N PRO A 106 -23.25 12.71 -40.83
CA PRO A 106 -22.22 13.50 -41.51
C PRO A 106 -22.14 14.96 -41.02
N ARG A 107 -20.99 15.62 -41.23
CA ARG A 107 -20.80 17.05 -40.92
C ARG A 107 -19.74 17.71 -41.80
N VAL A 108 -19.73 19.05 -41.81
CA VAL A 108 -18.68 19.83 -42.46
C VAL A 108 -17.41 19.79 -41.60
N ILE A 109 -16.29 19.37 -42.19
CA ILE A 109 -14.97 19.35 -41.57
C ILE A 109 -13.95 20.03 -42.48
N GLU A 110 -12.85 20.51 -41.91
CA GLU A 110 -11.74 21.11 -42.66
C GLU A 110 -10.67 20.05 -42.93
N ILE A 111 -10.52 19.61 -44.17
CA ILE A 111 -9.49 18.65 -44.59
C ILE A 111 -8.41 19.40 -45.35
N CYS A 112 -7.21 19.51 -44.76
CA CYS A 112 -6.07 20.20 -45.37
C CYS A 112 -6.38 21.64 -45.87
N GLY A 113 -7.27 22.36 -45.19
CA GLY A 113 -7.68 23.72 -45.54
C GLY A 113 -8.93 23.82 -46.42
N GLU A 114 -9.50 22.70 -46.88
CA GLU A 114 -10.75 22.67 -47.66
C GLU A 114 -11.93 22.25 -46.77
N HIS A 115 -13.07 22.94 -46.88
CA HIS A 115 -14.30 22.57 -46.19
C HIS A 115 -15.04 21.49 -46.98
N VAL A 116 -15.17 20.31 -46.36
CA VAL A 116 -15.75 19.13 -46.99
C VAL A 116 -16.87 18.58 -46.11
N PHE A 117 -18.02 18.29 -46.71
CA PHE A 117 -19.12 17.57 -46.07
C PHE A 117 -18.77 16.07 -46.01
N CYS A 118 -18.36 15.61 -44.83
CA CYS A 118 -17.75 14.31 -44.63
C CYS A 118 -18.67 13.36 -43.84
N TYR A 119 -18.79 12.12 -44.32
CA TYR A 119 -19.52 11.03 -43.65
C TYR A 119 -18.61 10.26 -42.69
N GLN A 120 -19.22 9.47 -41.79
CA GLN A 120 -18.50 8.78 -40.72
C GLN A 120 -17.41 7.84 -41.26
N GLU A 121 -17.70 7.07 -42.31
CA GLU A 121 -16.77 6.10 -42.88
C GLU A 121 -15.51 6.80 -43.41
N GLN A 122 -15.69 7.92 -44.13
CA GLN A 122 -14.58 8.71 -44.65
C GLN A 122 -13.75 9.33 -43.53
N TRP A 123 -14.39 9.86 -42.48
CA TRP A 123 -13.67 10.31 -41.29
C TRP A 123 -12.83 9.21 -40.64
N GLU A 124 -13.38 7.99 -40.54
CA GLU A 124 -12.68 6.84 -39.97
C GLU A 124 -11.52 6.38 -40.85
N ILE A 125 -11.61 6.48 -42.18
CA ILE A 125 -10.49 6.27 -43.11
C ILE A 125 -9.34 7.23 -42.81
N TYR A 126 -9.62 8.53 -42.64
CA TYR A 126 -8.57 9.51 -42.31
C TYR A 126 -7.94 9.26 -40.93
N LYS A 127 -8.67 8.71 -39.96
CA LYS A 127 -8.12 8.33 -38.65
C LYS A 127 -7.18 7.11 -38.71
N LEU A 128 -7.32 6.26 -39.72
CA LEU A 128 -6.47 5.08 -39.90
C LEU A 128 -5.11 5.40 -40.51
N ASP A 129 -5.00 6.49 -41.28
CA ASP A 129 -3.77 6.88 -41.95
C ASP A 129 -2.86 7.68 -40.99
N PRO A 130 -1.65 7.18 -40.66
CA PRO A 130 -0.74 7.85 -39.73
C PRO A 130 -0.22 9.21 -40.24
N GLU A 131 -0.31 9.48 -41.56
CA GLU A 131 0.04 10.80 -42.11
C GLU A 131 -0.99 11.88 -41.78
N TYR A 132 -2.16 11.53 -41.24
CA TYR A 132 -3.20 12.50 -40.90
C TYR A 132 -3.44 12.58 -39.40
N ARG A 133 -3.61 13.80 -38.91
CA ARG A 133 -4.04 14.09 -37.55
C ARG A 133 -5.46 14.63 -37.58
N CYS A 134 -6.37 13.81 -37.08
CA CYS A 134 -7.77 14.13 -36.93
C CYS A 134 -8.01 14.76 -35.55
N THR A 135 -8.53 15.99 -35.51
CA THR A 135 -8.82 16.74 -34.27
C THR A 135 -10.26 17.24 -34.27
N VAL A 136 -11.01 16.93 -33.21
CA VAL A 136 -12.36 17.43 -32.97
C VAL A 136 -12.27 18.62 -32.03
N HIS A 137 -12.70 19.78 -32.50
CA HIS A 137 -12.66 21.04 -31.77
C HIS A 137 -13.99 21.30 -31.07
N PHE A 138 -13.96 22.03 -29.96
CA PHE A 138 -15.16 22.50 -29.27
C PHE A 138 -15.72 23.78 -29.90
N GLY A 139 -17.05 23.93 -29.95
CA GLY A 139 -17.74 25.15 -30.38
C GLY A 139 -17.88 25.32 -31.90
N PHE A 140 -17.72 26.54 -32.40
CA PHE A 140 -17.91 26.91 -33.82
C PHE A 140 -16.72 26.57 -34.74
N LYS A 141 -15.69 25.91 -34.21
CA LYS A 141 -14.54 25.48 -35.01
C LYS A 141 -14.88 24.17 -35.70
N PHE A 142 -14.68 24.11 -37.01
CA PHE A 142 -14.82 22.86 -37.75
C PHE A 142 -13.82 21.84 -37.22
N THR A 143 -14.24 20.59 -37.15
CA THR A 143 -13.33 19.47 -36.94
C THR A 143 -12.30 19.47 -38.08
N SER A 144 -11.03 19.20 -37.77
CA SER A 144 -9.94 19.33 -38.74
C SER A 144 -9.19 18.02 -38.99
N VAL A 145 -8.78 17.80 -40.23
CA VAL A 145 -7.84 16.78 -40.66
C VAL A 145 -6.63 17.48 -41.24
N VAL A 146 -5.50 17.38 -40.54
CA VAL A 146 -4.25 18.04 -40.94
C VAL A 146 -3.20 16.99 -41.25
N ARG A 147 -2.55 17.11 -42.41
CA ARG A 147 -1.41 16.25 -42.75
C ARG A 147 -0.25 16.52 -41.80
N VAL A 148 0.31 15.48 -41.21
CA VAL A 148 1.44 15.51 -40.31
C VAL A 148 2.68 15.14 -41.12
N ASP A 149 3.72 15.97 -41.06
CA ASP A 149 5.02 15.58 -41.58
C ASP A 149 5.54 14.39 -40.74
N PRO A 150 5.78 13.21 -41.34
CA PRO A 150 6.27 12.04 -40.62
C PRO A 150 7.61 12.29 -39.92
N LYS A 151 8.42 13.25 -40.40
CA LYS A 151 9.65 13.67 -39.73
C LYS A 151 9.36 14.35 -38.40
N ALA A 152 8.35 15.23 -38.34
CA ALA A 152 7.97 15.93 -37.12
C ALA A 152 7.44 14.98 -36.02
N GLN A 153 6.85 13.84 -36.41
CA GLN A 153 6.32 12.86 -35.47
C GLN A 153 7.42 12.08 -34.75
N ARG A 154 8.56 11.82 -35.41
CA ARG A 154 9.71 11.12 -34.79
C ARG A 154 10.39 11.92 -33.68
N PHE A 155 10.29 13.25 -33.70
CA PHE A 155 10.90 14.12 -32.69
C PHE A 155 9.99 14.41 -31.50
N ARG A 156 8.70 14.04 -31.55
CA ARG A 156 7.88 14.02 -30.34
C ARG A 156 8.20 12.76 -29.55
N ALA A 157 9.17 12.87 -28.64
CA ALA A 157 9.31 11.93 -27.54
C ALA A 157 7.93 11.71 -26.91
N PRO A 158 7.53 10.45 -26.61
CA PRO A 158 6.25 10.17 -25.96
C PRO A 158 6.18 11.07 -24.73
N SER A 159 5.24 12.02 -24.75
CA SER A 159 5.08 12.98 -23.67
C SER A 159 5.01 12.18 -22.37
N LEU A 160 6.00 12.37 -21.50
CA LEU A 160 6.00 11.84 -20.15
C LEU A 160 4.58 11.96 -19.59
N PRO A 161 3.99 10.90 -19.02
CA PRO A 161 2.66 10.99 -18.43
C PRO A 161 2.70 12.14 -17.43
N GLY A 162 2.04 13.24 -17.77
CA GLY A 162 2.00 14.43 -16.93
C GLY A 162 1.51 14.04 -15.53
N PRO A 163 1.93 14.78 -14.48
CA PRO A 163 1.48 14.51 -13.12
C PRO A 163 -0.04 14.43 -13.14
N LYS A 164 -0.57 13.26 -12.77
CA LYS A 164 -2.00 12.99 -12.67
C LYS A 164 -2.62 14.14 -11.88
N ARG A 165 -3.36 15.02 -12.57
CA ARG A 165 -4.25 15.99 -11.91
C ARG A 165 -5.13 15.19 -10.96
N ALA A 166 -5.09 15.54 -9.68
CA ALA A 166 -6.04 15.06 -8.71
C ALA A 166 -7.44 15.30 -9.27
N ARG A 167 -8.23 14.23 -9.35
CA ARG A 167 -9.60 14.24 -9.83
C ARG A 167 -10.37 15.22 -8.94
N ALA A 168 -10.67 16.40 -9.45
CA ALA A 168 -11.55 17.36 -8.81
C ALA A 168 -12.90 16.68 -8.59
N ARG A 169 -13.34 16.64 -7.33
CA ARG A 169 -14.69 16.24 -6.95
C ARG A 169 -15.66 17.22 -7.60
N THR A 170 -16.50 16.73 -8.50
CA THR A 170 -17.72 17.44 -8.88
C THR A 170 -18.68 17.45 -7.68
N PRO A 171 -19.33 18.59 -7.39
CA PRO A 171 -20.32 18.69 -6.33
C PRO A 171 -21.61 17.97 -6.77
N THR A 172 -22.09 17.06 -5.92
CA THR A 172 -23.42 16.46 -6.01
C THR A 172 -24.49 17.54 -5.80
N PRO A 173 -25.53 17.62 -6.64
CA PRO A 173 -26.70 18.41 -6.32
C PRO A 173 -27.52 17.68 -5.24
N GLU A 174 -27.91 18.44 -4.23
CA GLU A 174 -28.88 18.06 -3.22
C GLU A 174 -30.21 17.71 -3.90
N THR A 175 -30.79 16.58 -3.55
CA THR A 175 -32.21 16.33 -3.81
C THR A 175 -32.79 15.67 -2.58
N ASP A 176 -33.54 16.49 -1.84
CA ASP A 176 -34.48 16.07 -0.81
C ASP A 176 -35.36 14.93 -1.33
N ASN A 177 -35.44 13.84 -0.56
CA ASN A 177 -36.71 13.16 -0.36
C ASN A 177 -36.68 12.31 0.91
N LEU A 178 -37.62 12.67 1.79
CA LEU A 178 -37.89 12.07 3.07
C LEU A 178 -38.79 10.83 2.92
N LEU A 179 -38.56 9.83 3.79
CA LEU A 179 -39.46 8.75 4.26
C LEU A 179 -39.61 7.46 3.40
N PRO A 180 -40.10 6.33 3.98
CA PRO A 180 -39.75 5.75 5.27
C PRO A 180 -39.46 4.23 5.23
N ARG A 181 -38.84 3.75 6.30
CA ARG A 181 -38.57 2.34 6.69
C ARG A 181 -39.73 1.37 6.42
N LYS A 182 -39.39 0.18 5.90
CA LYS A 182 -40.05 -1.11 6.24
C LYS A 182 -39.02 -2.26 6.32
N ARG A 183 -39.00 -2.94 7.48
CA ARG A 183 -38.59 -4.36 7.65
C ARG A 183 -39.66 -5.24 6.95
N PRO A 184 -39.43 -6.52 6.56
CA PRO A 184 -38.85 -7.58 7.39
C PRO A 184 -38.08 -8.73 6.69
N ARG A 185 -37.56 -9.65 7.54
CA ARG A 185 -37.19 -11.06 7.33
C ARG A 185 -37.55 -11.71 5.98
N SER A 186 -36.63 -12.51 5.44
CA SER A 186 -36.96 -13.77 4.74
C SER A 186 -35.81 -14.77 4.80
N ARG A 187 -36.08 -15.92 5.43
CA ARG A 187 -35.38 -17.19 5.21
C ARG A 187 -35.73 -17.68 3.80
N ARG A 188 -34.77 -18.23 3.06
CA ARG A 188 -34.94 -19.30 2.05
C ARG A 188 -33.55 -19.91 1.89
N ALA A 189 -33.31 -21.22 2.00
CA ALA A 189 -34.00 -22.43 1.59
C ALA A 189 -32.95 -23.16 0.75
N ARG A 190 -32.37 -24.20 1.36
CA ARG A 190 -31.66 -25.25 0.63
C ARG A 190 -32.70 -26.04 -0.15
N VAL A 191 -32.38 -26.37 -1.39
CA VAL A 191 -33.11 -27.32 -2.22
C VAL A 191 -32.28 -28.59 -2.31
N ASP A 192 -32.98 -29.69 -2.12
CA ASP A 192 -32.58 -31.10 -2.16
C ASP A 192 -32.05 -31.58 -3.52
N SER A 193 -31.04 -32.45 -3.45
CA SER A 193 -30.80 -33.69 -4.24
C SER A 193 -29.52 -34.32 -3.63
N ASP A 194 -29.35 -35.60 -3.31
CA ASP A 194 -30.18 -36.79 -3.44
C ASP A 194 -29.87 -37.75 -2.28
N ASP A 195 -30.94 -38.41 -1.82
CA ASP A 195 -31.04 -39.82 -1.46
C ASP A 195 -29.74 -40.66 -1.32
N HIS A 196 -29.43 -41.04 -0.07
CA HIS A 196 -29.12 -42.42 0.30
C HIS A 196 -29.22 -42.64 1.82
N SER A 197 -30.32 -43.27 2.23
CA SER A 197 -30.41 -44.41 3.16
C SER A 197 -29.20 -44.69 4.08
N SER A 198 -29.36 -44.48 5.39
CA SER A 198 -29.36 -45.61 6.35
C SER A 198 -29.76 -45.15 7.75
N ASP A 199 -30.91 -45.65 8.15
CA ASP A 199 -31.38 -46.04 9.48
C ASP A 199 -30.28 -46.22 10.57
N SER A 200 -30.45 -45.52 11.69
CA SER A 200 -30.31 -46.06 13.06
C SER A 200 -30.66 -44.99 14.08
N GLU A 201 -31.81 -45.17 14.73
CA GLU A 201 -32.15 -44.54 16.00
C GLU A 201 -31.13 -44.97 17.07
N SER A 202 -30.69 -44.03 17.91
CA SER A 202 -30.53 -44.28 19.35
C SER A 202 -30.29 -42.97 20.09
N ASP A 203 -31.26 -42.70 20.96
CA ASP A 203 -31.20 -41.87 22.15
C ASP A 203 -30.00 -42.24 23.05
N GLY A 204 -29.49 -41.30 23.83
CA GLY A 204 -28.42 -41.57 24.81
C GLY A 204 -27.52 -40.38 25.15
N ASP A 205 -27.96 -39.57 26.12
CA ASP A 205 -27.07 -38.85 27.03
C ASP A 205 -26.05 -39.81 27.66
N GLU A 206 -24.82 -39.34 27.95
CA GLU A 206 -23.88 -39.76 29.01
C GLU A 206 -22.46 -39.24 28.64
N GLU A 207 -21.94 -38.23 29.31
CA GLU A 207 -21.28 -38.28 30.63
C GLU A 207 -19.88 -38.94 30.59
N GLU A 208 -18.89 -38.06 30.65
CA GLU A 208 -17.63 -38.18 31.38
C GLU A 208 -17.33 -39.52 32.11
N VAL A 209 -16.50 -40.39 31.52
CA VAL A 209 -15.62 -41.27 32.33
C VAL A 209 -14.31 -41.66 31.63
N GLU A 210 -13.35 -41.95 32.48
CA GLU A 210 -11.91 -42.04 32.29
C GLU A 210 -11.41 -43.24 31.47
N GLN A 211 -10.21 -43.05 30.92
CA GLN A 211 -9.10 -44.01 30.77
C GLN A 211 -9.42 -45.50 30.58
N MET A 212 -9.01 -46.03 29.42
CA MET A 212 -8.36 -47.34 29.37
C MET A 212 -7.29 -47.42 28.28
N ILE A 213 -6.24 -48.14 28.66
CA ILE A 213 -4.94 -48.37 28.04
C ILE A 213 -5.07 -49.27 26.81
N VAL A 214 -4.45 -48.90 25.67
CA VAL A 214 -3.81 -49.88 24.76
C VAL A 214 -2.58 -49.23 24.10
N ASP A 215 -1.41 -49.81 24.37
CA ASP A 215 -0.12 -49.49 23.77
C ASP A 215 -0.04 -49.92 22.30
N GLY A 216 0.56 -49.09 21.43
CA GLY A 216 0.77 -49.46 20.02
C GLY A 216 1.42 -48.40 19.13
N LEU A 217 2.68 -48.06 19.41
CA LEU A 217 3.72 -47.63 18.45
C LEU A 217 3.35 -46.62 17.33
N LEU A 218 3.33 -45.30 17.61
CA LEU A 218 3.54 -44.26 16.59
C LEU A 218 4.24 -42.99 17.13
N ARG A 219 5.30 -42.61 16.40
CA ARG A 219 6.00 -41.31 16.21
C ARG A 219 5.86 -40.18 17.27
N PRO A 220 6.97 -39.50 17.65
CA PRO A 220 6.93 -38.43 18.64
C PRO A 220 6.22 -37.17 18.09
N ARG A 221 4.96 -36.98 18.49
CA ARG A 221 4.23 -35.71 18.36
C ARG A 221 4.78 -34.72 19.38
N THR A 222 5.38 -33.63 18.89
CA THR A 222 5.75 -32.49 19.71
C THR A 222 4.49 -31.79 20.23
N LYS A 223 4.37 -31.68 21.56
CA LYS A 223 3.24 -31.00 22.22
C LYS A 223 3.18 -29.53 21.78
N PRO A 224 1.99 -28.99 21.48
CA PRO A 224 1.85 -27.56 21.20
C PRO A 224 2.22 -26.77 22.46
N LEU A 225 3.21 -25.88 22.32
CA LEU A 225 3.64 -24.96 23.37
C LEU A 225 2.46 -24.10 23.83
N SER A 226 2.33 -23.95 25.15
CA SER A 226 1.24 -23.21 25.81
C SER A 226 1.13 -21.76 25.32
N ASN A 227 -0.10 -21.23 25.31
CA ASN A 227 -0.43 -19.88 24.86
C ASN A 227 0.40 -18.76 25.56
N ALA A 228 0.97 -19.03 26.74
CA ALA A 228 1.88 -18.13 27.44
C ALA A 228 3.18 -17.83 26.67
N VAL A 229 3.71 -18.81 25.91
CA VAL A 229 4.92 -18.63 25.09
C VAL A 229 4.63 -17.82 23.82
N ARG A 230 3.40 -17.89 23.30
CA ARG A 230 2.95 -17.08 22.15
C ARG A 230 2.85 -15.59 22.51
N SER A 231 2.32 -15.26 23.68
CA SER A 231 2.23 -13.87 24.16
C SER A 231 3.61 -13.22 24.33
N GLY A 232 4.58 -13.94 24.91
CA GLY A 232 5.95 -13.43 25.05
C GLY A 232 6.66 -13.21 23.70
N ARG A 233 6.34 -14.01 22.68
CA ARG A 233 6.92 -13.88 21.33
C ARG A 233 6.38 -12.66 20.58
N GLU A 234 5.09 -12.33 20.76
CA GLU A 234 4.51 -11.11 20.19
C GLU A 234 5.04 -9.85 20.88
N GLU A 235 5.22 -9.89 22.20
CA GLU A 235 5.78 -8.76 22.95
C GLU A 235 7.24 -8.47 22.54
N LEU A 236 8.04 -9.53 22.36
CA LEU A 236 9.43 -9.42 21.88
C LEU A 236 9.49 -8.88 20.44
N LYS A 237 8.56 -9.29 19.58
CA LYS A 237 8.46 -8.78 18.20
C LYS A 237 8.10 -7.29 18.21
N LYS A 238 7.13 -6.89 19.02
CA LYS A 238 6.72 -5.49 19.20
C LYS A 238 7.85 -4.62 19.76
N GLU A 239 8.68 -5.17 20.65
CA GLU A 239 9.87 -4.48 21.16
C GLU A 239 10.95 -4.32 20.08
N ARG A 240 11.16 -5.34 19.24
CA ARG A 240 12.09 -5.27 18.10
C ARG A 240 11.66 -4.23 17.08
N ASP A 241 10.38 -4.17 16.75
CA ASP A 241 9.83 -3.22 15.78
C ASP A 241 9.89 -1.78 16.31
N ASN A 242 9.60 -1.59 17.60
CA ASN A 242 9.81 -0.29 18.26
C ASN A 242 11.28 0.16 18.24
N ARG A 243 12.23 -0.77 18.40
CA ARG A 243 13.66 -0.46 18.32
C ARG A 243 14.06 -0.08 16.89
N TRP A 244 13.54 -0.78 15.89
CA TRP A 244 13.79 -0.48 14.48
C TRP A 244 13.23 0.89 14.08
N GLN A 245 12.00 1.23 14.49
CA GLN A 245 11.41 2.56 14.25
C GLN A 245 12.20 3.69 14.89
N LYS A 246 12.73 3.49 16.11
CA LYS A 246 13.60 4.48 16.76
C LYS A 246 14.92 4.69 16.04
N ILE A 247 15.54 3.61 15.55
CA ILE A 247 16.79 3.70 14.77
C ILE A 247 16.52 4.44 13.46
N LYS A 248 15.43 4.10 12.76
CA LYS A 248 15.04 4.77 11.51
C LYS A 248 14.76 6.26 11.72
N GLY A 249 14.06 6.62 12.81
CA GLY A 249 13.83 8.01 13.18
C GLY A 249 15.09 8.79 13.55
N ALA A 250 16.05 8.14 14.23
CA ALA A 250 17.34 8.74 14.55
C ALA A 250 18.19 8.95 13.28
N GLN A 251 18.16 8.00 12.35
CA GLN A 251 18.87 8.08 11.08
C GLN A 251 18.29 9.18 10.18
N ALA A 252 16.95 9.31 10.14
CA ALA A 252 16.29 10.41 9.43
C ALA A 252 16.62 11.78 10.02
N LYS A 253 16.69 11.89 11.36
CA LYS A 253 17.14 13.12 12.02
C LYS A 253 18.59 13.45 11.68
N TYR A 254 19.48 12.46 11.68
CA TYR A 254 20.88 12.67 11.32
C TYR A 254 21.04 13.12 9.87
N SER A 255 20.26 12.56 8.94
CA SER A 255 20.24 13.01 7.53
C SER A 255 19.69 14.42 7.36
N GLN A 256 18.70 14.81 8.17
CA GLN A 256 18.08 16.13 8.11
C GLN A 256 19.00 17.21 8.75
N GLU A 257 19.73 16.85 9.80
CA GLU A 257 20.70 17.72 10.48
C GLU A 257 21.97 17.90 9.64
N SER A 258 22.40 16.87 8.89
CA SER A 258 23.51 16.99 7.92
C SER A 258 23.19 17.84 6.67
N GLN A 259 21.93 18.25 6.48
CA GLN A 259 21.52 19.18 5.41
C GLN A 259 21.30 20.62 5.90
N ALA A 260 21.26 20.85 7.22
CA ALA A 260 21.00 22.17 7.78
C ALA A 260 22.26 23.02 7.98
N ASP A 261 23.44 22.40 8.15
CA ASP A 261 24.72 23.11 8.17
C ASP A 261 25.32 23.16 6.76
N GLY A 262 24.78 24.07 5.96
CA GLY A 262 25.34 24.47 4.69
C GLY A 262 26.65 25.24 4.86
N GLN A 263 27.78 24.51 4.93
CA GLN A 263 29.04 25.00 4.39
C GLN A 263 29.50 24.06 3.26
N PRO A 264 29.44 24.51 1.99
CA PRO A 264 30.03 23.76 0.89
C PRO A 264 31.55 23.90 0.98
N MET A 265 32.23 22.85 1.44
CA MET A 265 33.66 22.70 1.19
C MET A 265 33.83 22.40 -0.30
N SER A 266 34.00 23.46 -1.08
CA SER A 266 34.49 23.42 -2.45
C SER A 266 35.84 22.71 -2.47
N MET A 267 35.91 21.51 -3.03
CA MET A 267 37.16 20.99 -3.58
C MET A 267 37.09 21.19 -5.09
N ASP A 268 37.79 22.22 -5.55
CA ASP A 268 38.06 22.47 -6.95
C ASP A 268 38.73 21.24 -7.56
N ALA A 269 38.02 20.62 -8.51
CA ALA A 269 38.52 19.54 -9.35
C ALA A 269 38.49 19.98 -10.82
N GLU A 270 39.24 21.03 -11.12
CA GLU A 270 39.64 21.36 -12.49
C GLU A 270 41.10 21.79 -12.49
N GLN A 271 42.01 20.85 -12.74
CA GLN A 271 43.23 21.10 -13.50
C GLN A 271 43.90 19.78 -13.87
N PHE A 272 44.46 19.76 -15.09
CA PHE A 272 45.23 18.67 -15.73
C PHE A 272 44.45 17.64 -16.55
N ALA A 273 43.90 18.12 -17.67
CA ALA A 273 43.96 17.37 -18.92
C ALA A 273 44.81 18.17 -19.91
N SER A 274 46.05 17.73 -20.15
CA SER A 274 46.80 17.81 -21.42
C SER A 274 48.27 17.42 -21.21
N GLN A 275 48.83 16.77 -22.24
CA GLN A 275 50.26 16.62 -22.60
C GLN A 275 50.93 15.24 -22.38
N SER A 276 50.95 14.49 -23.49
CA SER A 276 52.11 13.84 -24.16
C SER A 276 53.01 12.83 -23.43
N ASN A 277 52.97 11.59 -23.93
CA ASN A 277 54.02 10.84 -24.63
C ASN A 277 55.45 10.70 -24.05
N THR A 278 55.99 9.47 -24.23
CA THR A 278 57.38 8.97 -24.12
C THR A 278 57.86 8.45 -22.75
N GLY A 279 58.28 7.17 -22.71
CA GLY A 279 59.16 6.61 -21.66
C GLY A 279 60.62 6.99 -21.93
N PRO A 280 61.65 6.28 -21.39
CA PRO A 280 61.71 5.19 -20.40
C PRO A 280 62.71 5.50 -19.23
N THR A 281 63.11 4.46 -18.48
CA THR A 281 64.28 4.35 -17.56
C THR A 281 64.21 5.03 -16.17
N GLY A 282 64.39 4.23 -15.10
CA GLY A 282 64.55 4.67 -13.70
C GLY A 282 65.98 5.15 -13.38
N PRO A 283 66.56 4.99 -12.17
CA PRO A 283 66.03 4.74 -10.81
C PRO A 283 66.52 5.82 -9.80
N GLN A 284 66.45 5.53 -8.48
CA GLN A 284 67.05 6.23 -7.30
C GLN A 284 66.18 7.33 -6.65
N ALA A 285 65.66 7.06 -5.44
CA ALA A 285 66.24 7.44 -4.13
C ALA A 285 65.70 8.83 -3.69
N GLN A 286 65.18 9.11 -2.50
CA GLN A 286 65.54 8.66 -1.15
C GLN A 286 64.44 9.10 -0.16
N GLU A 287 64.28 8.32 0.92
CA GLU A 287 64.09 8.77 2.32
C GLU A 287 62.92 9.70 2.72
N ASN A 288 61.99 9.20 3.56
CA ASN A 288 62.16 9.30 5.02
C ASN A 288 61.05 8.64 5.86
N ALA A 289 61.48 8.15 7.03
CA ALA A 289 60.73 7.91 8.28
C ALA A 289 59.92 6.60 8.49
N LYS A 290 60.66 5.58 8.96
CA LYS A 290 60.51 4.85 10.26
C LYS A 290 59.07 4.59 10.80
N ARG A 291 58.53 3.38 10.98
CA ARG A 291 58.96 2.07 11.57
C ARG A 291 58.28 1.78 12.93
N LYS A 292 57.41 0.74 12.96
CA LYS A 292 57.29 -0.38 13.94
C LYS A 292 56.07 -1.22 13.51
N LYS A 293 56.15 -2.40 12.89
CA LYS A 293 56.87 -3.69 13.10
C LYS A 293 56.32 -4.51 14.27
N ASN A 294 55.60 -5.58 13.91
CA ASN A 294 55.74 -7.01 14.28
C ASN A 294 54.82 -7.77 13.29
N GLY A 295 55.27 -8.56 12.30
CA GLY A 295 56.12 -9.78 12.36
C GLY A 295 55.19 -10.98 12.63
N PHE A 296 55.09 -12.05 11.84
CA PHE A 296 56.15 -12.86 11.24
C PHE A 296 55.56 -13.96 10.29
N THR A 297 56.25 -14.20 9.15
CA THR A 297 56.40 -15.40 8.23
C THR A 297 55.18 -16.20 7.74
N ALA A 298 54.91 -16.42 6.45
CA ALA A 298 55.69 -16.82 5.24
C ALA A 298 55.92 -18.35 5.09
N ASP A 299 55.32 -18.89 4.01
CA ASP A 299 55.63 -20.06 3.16
C ASP A 299 56.18 -21.37 3.75
N THR A 300 55.54 -22.50 3.41
CA THR A 300 56.01 -23.39 2.32
C THR A 300 55.02 -24.54 2.03
N ASP A 301 55.22 -25.15 0.86
CA ASP A 301 54.50 -26.21 0.16
C ASP A 301 54.16 -27.52 0.91
N ASP A 302 53.26 -28.26 0.24
CA ASP A 302 53.19 -29.73 0.07
C ASP A 302 52.18 -30.61 0.85
N GLU A 303 51.64 -31.56 0.07
CA GLU A 303 50.98 -32.84 0.37
C GLU A 303 49.71 -32.97 1.27
N LEU A 304 48.62 -33.40 0.60
CA LEU A 304 47.67 -34.48 0.95
C LEU A 304 46.79 -34.42 2.25
N PRO A 305 45.65 -35.18 2.29
CA PRO A 305 44.45 -34.81 3.03
C PRO A 305 44.29 -35.55 4.36
N GLN A 306 43.85 -34.86 5.42
CA GLN A 306 43.39 -35.53 6.64
C GLN A 306 42.19 -34.87 7.33
N LYS A 307 41.24 -35.75 7.65
CA LYS A 307 40.01 -35.56 8.43
C LYS A 307 40.31 -34.95 9.80
N HIS A 308 39.59 -33.89 10.18
CA HIS A 308 39.39 -33.55 11.59
C HIS A 308 37.94 -33.15 11.90
N SER A 309 37.33 -33.94 12.77
CA SER A 309 36.09 -33.68 13.49
C SER A 309 36.25 -32.47 14.44
N PRO A 310 35.24 -31.62 14.66
CA PRO A 310 35.25 -30.69 15.77
C PRO A 310 34.60 -31.34 17.02
N THR A 311 35.44 -31.48 18.03
CA THR A 311 35.14 -31.91 19.40
C THR A 311 34.43 -30.84 20.23
N ASN A 312 33.61 -31.32 21.17
CA ASN A 312 32.94 -30.65 22.27
C ASN A 312 33.65 -29.45 22.90
N GLY A 313 32.94 -28.31 22.98
CA GLY A 313 33.30 -27.16 23.80
C GLY A 313 32.53 -27.14 25.13
N HIS A 314 33.26 -27.31 26.23
CA HIS A 314 32.78 -27.33 27.61
C HIS A 314 32.16 -26.00 28.08
N ALA A 315 30.99 -26.11 28.71
CA ALA A 315 30.29 -25.04 29.40
C ALA A 315 31.00 -24.60 30.69
N ARG A 316 31.58 -23.41 30.71
CA ARG A 316 32.01 -22.74 31.94
C ARG A 316 30.81 -22.06 32.60
N LYS A 317 30.24 -22.71 33.63
CA LYS A 317 29.23 -22.16 34.53
C LYS A 317 29.86 -21.02 35.36
N ARG A 318 29.45 -19.78 35.12
CA ARG A 318 29.72 -18.65 36.02
C ARG A 318 28.74 -18.66 37.18
N GLN A 319 29.23 -18.69 38.41
CA GLN A 319 28.45 -18.52 39.63
C GLN A 319 27.75 -17.14 39.60
N ARG A 320 26.42 -17.12 39.75
CA ARG A 320 25.64 -15.88 39.94
C ARG A 320 25.64 -15.52 41.43
N THR A 321 26.21 -14.38 41.77
CA THR A 321 26.32 -13.84 43.14
C THR A 321 25.26 -12.80 43.51
N ILE A 322 24.13 -12.73 42.78
CA ILE A 322 23.11 -11.71 43.05
C ILE A 322 21.75 -12.38 43.24
N SER A 323 21.16 -12.18 44.41
CA SER A 323 19.84 -12.73 44.74
C SER A 323 18.76 -12.16 43.80
N PRO A 324 17.82 -12.98 43.32
CA PRO A 324 16.77 -12.57 42.38
C PRO A 324 15.95 -11.35 42.86
N SER A 325 15.84 -11.18 44.18
CA SER A 325 15.12 -10.09 44.84
C SER A 325 15.75 -8.72 44.59
N LYS A 326 17.09 -8.61 44.62
CA LYS A 326 17.79 -7.35 44.35
C LYS A 326 17.64 -6.93 42.89
N THR A 327 17.65 -7.88 41.96
CA THR A 327 17.41 -7.59 40.54
C THR A 327 15.98 -7.09 40.29
N LYS A 328 14.98 -7.67 40.97
CA LYS A 328 13.58 -7.22 40.87
C LYS A 328 13.36 -5.82 41.44
N GLN A 329 13.98 -5.49 42.57
CA GLN A 329 13.92 -4.13 43.13
C GLN A 329 14.61 -3.09 42.25
N ALA A 330 15.79 -3.38 41.71
CA ALA A 330 16.49 -2.48 40.78
C ALA A 330 15.70 -2.26 39.49
N PHE A 331 15.02 -3.30 38.99
CA PHE A 331 14.13 -3.20 37.84
C PHE A 331 12.90 -2.33 38.12
N ASN A 332 12.24 -2.52 39.27
CA ASN A 332 11.09 -1.72 39.68
C ASN A 332 11.45 -0.23 39.89
N HIS A 333 12.60 0.04 40.51
CA HIS A 333 13.10 1.40 40.66
C HIS A 333 13.41 2.06 39.30
N SER A 334 14.01 1.31 38.38
CA SER A 334 14.26 1.78 37.00
C SER A 334 12.97 2.02 36.23
N LYS A 335 11.93 1.19 36.45
CA LYS A 335 10.61 1.34 35.85
C LYS A 335 9.92 2.62 36.35
N MET A 336 9.92 2.86 37.66
CA MET A 336 9.31 4.05 38.27
C MET A 336 10.03 5.34 37.84
N LYS A 337 11.37 5.33 37.77
CA LYS A 337 12.16 6.46 37.24
C LYS A 337 11.91 6.75 35.75
N ARG A 338 11.58 5.71 34.96
CA ARG A 338 11.21 5.88 33.55
C ARG A 338 9.81 6.46 33.40
N GLU A 339 8.91 6.11 34.29
CA GLU A 339 7.53 6.60 34.33
C GLU A 339 7.45 8.07 34.75
N THR A 340 8.19 8.48 35.77
CA THR A 340 8.29 9.89 36.17
C THR A 340 8.90 10.75 35.07
N ARG A 341 9.94 10.28 34.38
CA ARG A 341 10.50 10.96 33.19
C ARG A 341 9.50 11.05 32.03
N LYS A 342 8.63 10.06 31.86
CA LYS A 342 7.58 10.08 30.84
C LYS A 342 6.51 11.11 31.18
N GLN A 343 6.05 11.15 32.44
CA GLN A 343 5.08 12.15 32.90
C GLN A 343 5.62 13.58 32.81
N ALA A 344 6.89 13.81 33.18
CA ALA A 344 7.53 15.11 33.04
C ALA A 344 7.61 15.55 31.56
N LYS A 345 7.89 14.64 30.63
CA LYS A 345 7.89 14.94 29.19
C LYS A 345 6.50 15.27 28.65
N VAL A 346 5.46 14.58 29.12
CA VAL A 346 4.06 14.86 28.73
C VAL A 346 3.67 16.25 29.22
N ARG A 347 3.93 16.58 30.50
CA ARG A 347 3.67 17.94 31.03
C ARG A 347 4.43 19.03 30.26
N ALA A 348 5.70 18.82 29.97
CA ALA A 348 6.48 19.79 29.19
C ALA A 348 5.98 19.95 27.74
N MET A 349 5.43 18.88 27.14
CA MET A 349 4.82 18.94 25.82
C MET A 349 3.47 19.67 25.86
N ASP A 350 2.65 19.40 26.87
CA ASP A 350 1.37 20.10 27.10
C ASP A 350 1.61 21.59 27.36
N GLU A 351 2.63 21.96 28.15
CA GLU A 351 3.03 23.35 28.37
C GLU A 351 3.48 24.04 27.08
N ARG A 352 4.26 23.34 26.22
CA ARG A 352 4.62 23.88 24.90
C ARG A 352 3.41 24.05 24.00
N HIS A 353 2.48 23.09 24.03
CA HIS A 353 1.28 23.14 23.22
C HIS A 353 0.34 24.25 23.69
N GLN A 354 0.22 24.46 25.01
CA GLN A 354 -0.57 25.55 25.59
C GLN A 354 0.05 26.92 25.29
N LYS A 355 1.39 27.04 25.32
CA LYS A 355 2.08 28.27 24.91
C LYS A 355 1.91 28.55 23.42
N GLY A 356 2.09 27.55 22.57
CA GLY A 356 1.88 27.67 21.12
C GLY A 356 0.43 28.00 20.77
N PHE A 357 -0.53 27.39 21.46
CA PHE A 357 -1.95 27.69 21.28
C PHE A 357 -2.27 29.11 21.72
N LYS A 358 -1.79 29.58 22.89
CA LYS A 358 -1.95 30.97 23.33
C LYS A 358 -1.36 31.97 22.33
N GLN A 359 -0.21 31.65 21.74
CA GLN A 359 0.47 32.53 20.79
C GLN A 359 -0.29 32.61 19.45
N VAL A 360 -0.72 31.47 18.90
CA VAL A 360 -1.52 31.43 17.66
C VAL A 360 -2.91 32.05 17.86
N PHE A 361 -3.50 31.90 19.05
CA PHE A 361 -4.81 32.47 19.35
C PHE A 361 -4.74 34.00 19.55
N ALA A 362 -3.65 34.51 20.11
CA ALA A 362 -3.41 35.96 20.23
C ALA A 362 -3.19 36.64 18.87
N ASP A 363 -2.56 35.95 17.91
CA ASP A 363 -2.29 36.50 16.57
C ASP A 363 -3.53 36.51 15.64
N TYR A 364 -4.55 35.68 15.91
CA TYR A 364 -5.71 35.51 15.02
C TYR A 364 -6.99 36.23 15.48
N TYR A 365 -7.06 36.66 16.74
CA TYR A 365 -8.18 37.44 17.29
C TYR A 365 -7.67 38.54 18.23
N PRO A 366 -7.44 39.77 17.75
CA PRO A 366 -7.29 40.92 18.63
C PRO A 366 -8.69 41.37 19.07
N ILE A 367 -9.33 40.55 19.91
CA ILE A 367 -10.50 40.99 20.67
C ILE A 367 -9.97 41.33 22.06
N ASP A 368 -10.01 42.61 22.38
CA ASP A 368 -9.64 43.15 23.69
C ASP A 368 -10.70 42.70 24.71
N ILE A 369 -10.46 41.56 25.36
CA ILE A 369 -11.31 41.02 26.43
C ILE A 369 -10.79 41.57 27.77
N ASP A 370 -10.75 42.89 27.90
CA ASP A 370 -10.54 43.58 29.18
C ASP A 370 -11.72 44.50 29.55
N GLU A 371 -12.85 44.43 28.83
CA GLU A 371 -13.99 45.35 29.05
C GLU A 371 -15.32 44.67 29.45
N LEU A 372 -15.34 43.44 29.97
CA LEU A 372 -16.64 42.80 30.33
C LEU A 372 -16.69 41.92 31.60
N LEU A 373 -15.78 42.06 32.57
CA LEU A 373 -16.01 41.56 33.94
C LEU A 373 -15.37 42.48 35.01
N SER A 374 -15.62 43.79 34.90
CA SER A 374 -15.62 44.71 36.04
C SER A 374 -17.06 45.04 36.37
N ASP A 375 -17.67 44.27 37.27
CA ASP A 375 -18.62 44.79 38.25
C ASP A 375 -19.11 43.67 39.19
N HIS A 376 -19.20 44.01 40.47
CA HIS A 376 -19.61 43.19 41.63
C HIS A 376 -18.53 42.39 42.35
N ASN A 377 -17.77 43.07 43.23
CA ASN A 377 -17.90 42.78 44.66
C ASN A 377 -17.34 43.93 45.51
N ALA A 378 -18.21 44.90 45.84
CA ALA A 378 -17.99 45.85 46.91
C ALA A 378 -18.66 45.34 48.19
N GLN A 379 -18.04 45.66 49.33
CA GLN A 379 -18.60 45.63 50.70
C GLN A 379 -18.72 44.27 51.39
N SER A 380 -17.79 44.01 52.33
CA SER A 380 -18.20 44.01 53.74
C SER A 380 -16.98 44.16 54.65
N THR A 381 -16.86 45.39 55.12
CA THR A 381 -15.95 45.90 56.15
C THR A 381 -16.45 45.50 57.55
N TYR A 382 -15.55 45.57 58.54
CA TYR A 382 -15.75 45.67 60.01
C TYR A 382 -15.57 44.38 60.86
N PRO A 383 -15.20 44.49 62.16
CA PRO A 383 -13.85 44.81 62.60
C PRO A 383 -13.38 43.94 63.80
N GLN A 384 -12.11 44.03 64.16
CA GLN A 384 -11.63 43.71 65.52
C GLN A 384 -12.36 44.56 66.56
N PRO A 385 -12.42 44.09 67.82
CA PRO A 385 -11.91 44.95 68.87
C PRO A 385 -10.98 44.22 69.84
N ALA A 386 -9.98 44.98 70.26
CA ALA A 386 -9.11 44.73 71.39
C ALA A 386 -9.65 45.44 72.64
N ALA A 387 -9.15 44.97 73.78
CA ALA A 387 -8.90 45.68 75.03
C ALA A 387 -9.98 45.80 76.11
N SER A 388 -9.49 45.62 77.36
CA SER A 388 -9.86 46.18 78.68
C SER A 388 -10.21 45.03 79.65
N GLN A 389 -9.40 44.63 80.64
CA GLN A 389 -8.72 45.33 81.74
C GLN A 389 -9.69 45.98 82.75
N GLU A 390 -9.69 45.48 83.99
CA GLU A 390 -9.99 46.08 85.32
C GLU A 390 -10.53 44.98 86.27
N GLN A 391 -9.77 44.52 87.27
CA GLN A 391 -9.66 45.06 88.64
C GLN A 391 -11.01 45.23 89.37
N SER A 392 -11.23 44.48 90.46
CA SER A 392 -11.54 45.05 91.78
C SER A 392 -11.75 43.97 92.84
N GLU A 393 -11.29 44.31 94.04
CA GLU A 393 -11.22 43.51 95.25
C GLU A 393 -12.52 43.58 96.08
N SER A 394 -12.60 42.67 97.06
CA SER A 394 -13.27 42.86 98.37
C SER A 394 -14.80 42.72 98.42
N ARG A 395 -15.29 41.72 99.15
CA ARG A 395 -15.73 41.83 100.55
C ARG A 395 -16.33 40.51 101.03
N LYS A 396 -15.74 39.97 102.10
CA LYS A 396 -16.37 39.03 103.02
C LYS A 396 -17.54 39.71 103.71
N SER A 397 -18.69 39.02 103.79
CA SER A 397 -19.77 39.15 104.79
C SER A 397 -21.17 39.16 104.16
N GLU A 398 -21.65 38.01 103.66
CA GLU A 398 -23.11 37.71 103.49
C GLU A 398 -23.35 36.21 103.17
N GLU A 399 -22.52 35.32 103.74
CA GLU A 399 -22.45 33.89 103.40
C GLU A 399 -23.65 33.05 103.90
N SER A 400 -24.68 33.66 104.48
CA SER A 400 -25.88 32.95 104.97
C SER A 400 -27.14 33.16 104.10
N ASP A 401 -27.16 34.18 103.23
CA ASP A 401 -28.29 34.43 102.31
C ASP A 401 -27.94 34.05 100.85
N GLU A 402 -26.66 33.99 100.48
CA GLU A 402 -26.20 33.50 99.17
C GLU A 402 -26.37 31.98 99.00
N GLU A 403 -26.36 31.20 100.08
CA GLU A 403 -26.54 29.75 99.99
C GLU A 403 -28.01 29.41 99.72
N ALA A 404 -28.95 30.24 100.18
CA ALA A 404 -30.37 30.12 99.88
C ALA A 404 -30.69 30.52 98.43
N THR A 405 -30.06 31.57 97.89
CA THR A 405 -30.20 31.93 96.47
C THR A 405 -29.55 30.90 95.55
N ARG A 406 -28.36 30.36 95.89
CA ARG A 406 -27.74 29.25 95.14
C ARG A 406 -28.58 27.97 95.17
N GLN A 407 -29.22 27.66 96.30
CA GLN A 407 -30.12 26.48 96.39
C GLN A 407 -31.42 26.70 95.62
N ALA A 408 -31.97 27.92 95.60
CA ALA A 408 -33.12 28.26 94.76
C ALA A 408 -32.78 28.21 93.27
N GLU A 409 -31.62 28.71 92.85
CA GLU A 409 -31.11 28.62 91.48
C GLU A 409 -30.82 27.17 91.06
N LEU A 410 -30.27 26.36 91.97
CA LEU A 410 -30.09 24.91 91.75
C LEU A 410 -31.44 24.20 91.64
N ALA A 411 -32.44 24.56 92.46
CA ALA A 411 -33.78 23.99 92.39
C ALA A 411 -34.52 24.41 91.11
N GLU A 412 -34.41 25.66 90.67
CA GLU A 412 -34.94 26.15 89.40
C GLU A 412 -34.20 25.52 88.21
N SER A 413 -32.88 25.34 88.31
CA SER A 413 -32.07 24.62 87.31
C SER A 413 -32.46 23.14 87.23
N ILE A 414 -32.72 22.46 88.36
CA ILE A 414 -33.23 21.08 88.39
C ILE A 414 -34.64 21.01 87.81
N ARG A 415 -35.50 22.01 88.07
CA ARG A 415 -36.85 22.07 87.49
C ARG A 415 -36.80 22.29 85.98
N LYS A 416 -35.90 23.15 85.50
CA LYS A 416 -35.66 23.43 84.09
C LYS A 416 -35.00 22.25 83.35
N MET A 417 -34.11 21.52 84.01
CA MET A 417 -33.54 20.27 83.49
C MET A 417 -34.60 19.17 83.39
N ARG A 418 -35.52 19.05 84.36
CA ARG A 418 -36.65 18.11 84.28
C ARG A 418 -37.67 18.47 83.19
N GLU A 419 -37.79 19.75 82.85
CA GLU A 419 -38.61 20.21 81.73
C GLU A 419 -37.94 19.91 80.38
N LEU A 420 -36.63 20.16 80.25
CA LEU A 420 -35.85 19.76 79.07
C LEU A 420 -35.79 18.23 78.88
N ASP A 421 -35.78 17.44 79.97
CA ASP A 421 -35.84 15.98 79.90
C ASP A 421 -37.21 15.45 79.43
N ARG A 422 -38.30 16.23 79.58
CA ARG A 422 -39.62 15.87 78.99
C ARG A 422 -39.66 16.08 77.48
N ASP A 423 -38.89 17.04 76.97
CA ASP A 423 -38.79 17.33 75.53
C ASP A 423 -37.68 16.52 74.84
N ARG A 424 -36.79 15.90 75.62
CA ARG A 424 -35.74 15.01 75.15
C ARG A 424 -36.22 13.87 74.23
N PRO A 425 -37.30 13.11 74.51
CA PRO A 425 -37.79 12.09 73.59
C PRO A 425 -38.27 12.65 72.25
N ILE A 426 -38.86 13.85 72.23
CA ILE A 426 -39.31 14.52 71.00
C ILE A 426 -38.10 14.94 70.16
N TRP A 427 -37.05 15.45 70.80
CA TRP A 427 -35.77 15.79 70.16
C TRP A 427 -35.03 14.54 69.65
N GLU A 428 -35.01 13.45 70.40
CA GLU A 428 -34.38 12.19 70.01
C GLU A 428 -35.10 11.55 68.81
N GLU A 429 -36.44 11.57 68.78
CA GLU A 429 -37.22 11.08 67.64
C GLU A 429 -37.03 11.95 66.39
N GLN A 430 -37.02 13.28 66.55
CA GLN A 430 -36.76 14.21 65.45
C GLN A 430 -35.33 14.10 64.91
N ARG A 431 -34.34 13.87 65.80
CA ARG A 431 -32.94 13.59 65.43
C ARG A 431 -32.82 12.27 64.68
N ARG A 432 -33.47 11.20 65.16
CA ARG A 432 -33.48 9.89 64.49
C ARG A 432 -34.13 9.95 63.11
N LYS A 433 -35.19 10.74 62.95
CA LYS A 433 -35.85 11.00 61.65
C LYS A 433 -34.94 11.76 60.68
N ARG A 434 -34.16 12.74 61.18
CA ARG A 434 -33.17 13.47 60.38
C ARG A 434 -32.02 12.56 59.94
N GLU A 435 -31.47 11.76 60.84
CA GLU A 435 -30.41 10.78 60.51
C GLU A 435 -30.89 9.71 59.52
N ALA A 436 -32.14 9.23 59.65
CA ALA A 436 -32.71 8.27 58.69
C ALA A 436 -32.87 8.89 57.30
N ARG A 437 -33.31 10.16 57.22
CA ARG A 437 -33.39 10.90 55.96
C ARG A 437 -32.02 11.16 55.35
N GLU A 438 -31.03 11.54 56.16
CA GLU A 438 -29.66 11.78 55.71
C GLU A 438 -29.01 10.51 55.16
N ARG A 439 -29.19 9.35 55.84
CA ARG A 439 -28.71 8.06 55.31
C ARG A 439 -29.40 7.68 54.00
N ALA A 440 -30.70 7.94 53.86
CA ALA A 440 -31.42 7.67 52.62
C ALA A 440 -30.95 8.58 51.47
N GLU A 441 -30.73 9.87 51.73
CA GLU A 441 -30.18 10.82 50.76
C GLU A 441 -28.72 10.51 50.40
N GLU A 442 -27.92 10.02 51.36
CA GLU A 442 -26.54 9.58 51.11
C GLU A 442 -26.51 8.31 50.27
N GLN A 443 -27.39 7.33 50.52
CA GLN A 443 -27.51 6.13 49.69
C GLN A 443 -27.96 6.46 48.26
N ASP A 444 -28.93 7.36 48.08
CA ASP A 444 -29.33 7.82 46.75
C ASP A 444 -28.19 8.55 46.02
N ARG A 445 -27.41 9.37 46.75
CA ARG A 445 -26.23 10.05 46.21
C ARG A 445 -25.15 9.04 45.79
N GLN A 446 -24.92 8.00 46.58
CA GLN A 446 -23.97 6.92 46.25
C GLN A 446 -24.44 6.11 45.04
N ALA A 447 -25.72 5.73 44.98
CA ALA A 447 -26.29 5.00 43.85
C ALA A 447 -26.20 5.81 42.54
N LYS A 448 -26.53 7.10 42.58
CA LYS A 448 -26.38 8.00 41.41
C LYS A 448 -24.92 8.18 40.99
N ALA A 449 -24.00 8.29 41.95
CA ALA A 449 -22.57 8.38 41.64
C ALA A 449 -22.03 7.10 41.00
N GLU A 450 -22.46 5.93 41.48
CA GLU A 450 -22.09 4.64 40.90
C GLU A 450 -22.68 4.47 39.49
N GLN A 451 -23.95 4.84 39.29
CA GLN A 451 -24.59 4.79 37.96
C GLN A 451 -23.86 5.69 36.96
N ARG A 452 -23.44 6.90 37.37
CA ARG A 452 -22.61 7.79 36.54
C ARG A 452 -21.25 7.17 36.20
N ARG A 453 -20.56 6.57 37.18
CA ARG A 453 -19.29 5.87 36.94
C ARG A 453 -19.43 4.69 35.97
N ARG A 454 -20.51 3.91 36.08
CA ARG A 454 -20.81 2.81 35.15
C ARG A 454 -21.08 3.32 33.73
N ALA A 455 -21.89 4.37 33.59
CA ALA A 455 -22.20 4.97 32.28
C ALA A 455 -20.96 5.61 31.63
N GLU A 456 -20.08 6.26 32.40
CA GLU A 456 -18.82 6.80 31.88
C GLU A 456 -17.84 5.69 31.47
N ALA A 457 -17.73 4.62 32.26
CA ALA A 457 -16.89 3.47 31.92
C ALA A 457 -17.37 2.79 30.63
N GLU A 458 -18.68 2.66 30.43
CA GLU A 458 -19.27 2.09 29.21
C GLU A 458 -19.01 3.00 27.99
N ARG A 459 -19.17 4.32 28.12
CA ARG A 459 -18.81 5.27 27.04
C ARG A 459 -17.33 5.19 26.69
N GLN A 460 -16.44 5.11 27.69
CA GLN A 460 -15.00 4.96 27.44
C GLN A 460 -14.67 3.62 26.78
N TRP A 461 -15.38 2.55 27.15
CA TRP A 461 -15.23 1.24 26.51
C TRP A 461 -15.64 1.29 25.04
N GLN A 462 -16.82 1.85 24.73
CA GLN A 462 -17.30 2.02 23.36
C GLN A 462 -16.33 2.87 22.52
N GLN A 463 -15.85 3.99 23.06
CA GLN A 463 -14.85 4.83 22.37
C GLN A 463 -13.54 4.09 22.09
N ARG A 464 -13.06 3.24 23.02
CA ARG A 464 -11.85 2.44 22.81
C ARG A 464 -12.07 1.37 21.74
N GLU A 465 -13.23 0.71 21.74
CA GLU A 465 -13.58 -0.31 20.77
C GLU A 465 -13.74 0.28 19.35
N GLU A 466 -14.39 1.44 19.23
CA GLU A 466 -14.49 2.17 17.96
C GLU A 466 -13.12 2.64 17.47
N ALA A 467 -12.29 3.20 18.35
CA ALA A 467 -10.92 3.59 18.02
C ALA A 467 -10.06 2.39 17.58
N GLU A 468 -10.22 1.22 18.21
CA GLU A 468 -9.53 -0.01 17.79
C GLU A 468 -10.01 -0.49 16.42
N ARG A 469 -11.33 -0.46 16.18
CA ARG A 469 -11.92 -0.82 14.87
C ARG A 469 -11.41 0.09 13.75
N GLN A 470 -11.41 1.40 13.97
CA GLN A 470 -10.86 2.37 13.02
C GLN A 470 -9.35 2.15 12.81
N ALA A 471 -8.58 1.91 13.87
CA ALA A 471 -7.15 1.62 13.75
C ALA A 471 -6.88 0.32 12.97
N ARG A 472 -7.73 -0.70 13.10
CA ARG A 472 -7.63 -1.95 12.35
C ARG A 472 -7.95 -1.74 10.86
N GLN A 473 -8.98 -0.95 10.54
CA GLN A 473 -9.34 -0.61 9.17
C GLN A 473 -8.21 0.19 8.49
N LEU A 474 -7.70 1.25 9.14
CA LEU A 474 -6.60 2.05 8.60
C LEU A 474 -5.33 1.22 8.37
N ARG A 475 -5.04 0.24 9.24
CA ARG A 475 -3.90 -0.68 9.02
C ARG A 475 -4.12 -1.61 7.82
N ALA A 476 -5.32 -2.16 7.67
CA ALA A 476 -5.65 -3.03 6.55
C ALA A 476 -5.63 -2.28 5.21
N GLU A 477 -6.10 -1.03 5.18
CA GLU A 477 -6.02 -0.16 4.00
C GLU A 477 -4.57 0.23 3.66
N ALA A 478 -3.77 0.57 4.66
CA ALA A 478 -2.34 0.86 4.47
C ALA A 478 -1.59 -0.38 3.92
N GLU A 479 -1.85 -1.57 4.44
CA GLU A 479 -1.25 -2.81 3.94
C GLU A 479 -1.66 -3.13 2.50
N ARG A 480 -2.93 -2.88 2.15
CA ARG A 480 -3.42 -3.03 0.76
C ARG A 480 -2.73 -2.03 -0.18
N HIS A 481 -2.61 -0.77 0.23
CA HIS A 481 -1.95 0.26 -0.55
C HIS A 481 -0.46 -0.06 -0.76
N ASP A 482 0.24 -0.48 0.30
CA ASP A 482 1.66 -0.86 0.22
C ASP A 482 1.86 -2.08 -0.70
N ALA A 483 0.98 -3.08 -0.64
CA ALA A 483 1.02 -4.24 -1.52
C ALA A 483 0.78 -3.89 -2.99
N GLU A 484 -0.17 -2.98 -3.27
CA GLU A 484 -0.43 -2.49 -4.62
C GLU A 484 0.73 -1.65 -5.16
N GLU A 485 1.33 -0.78 -4.33
CA GLU A 485 2.48 0.01 -4.74
C GLU A 485 3.68 -0.88 -5.08
N GLU A 486 3.94 -1.91 -4.28
CA GLU A 486 5.00 -2.88 -4.54
C GLU A 486 4.74 -3.66 -5.84
N ARG A 487 3.50 -4.09 -6.10
CA ARG A 487 3.10 -4.71 -7.38
C ARG A 487 3.39 -3.79 -8.56
N ARG A 488 2.99 -2.51 -8.46
CA ARG A 488 3.24 -1.52 -9.50
C ARG A 488 4.73 -1.27 -9.72
N ARG A 489 5.54 -1.25 -8.66
CA ARG A 489 7.01 -1.12 -8.77
C ARG A 489 7.63 -2.33 -9.46
N GLN A 490 7.16 -3.54 -9.16
CA GLN A 490 7.62 -4.76 -9.83
C GLN A 490 7.26 -4.77 -11.31
N GLU A 491 6.03 -4.38 -11.67
CA GLU A 491 5.61 -4.24 -13.08
C GLU A 491 6.44 -3.20 -13.82
N GLN A 492 6.71 -2.05 -13.20
CA GLN A 492 7.58 -1.02 -13.79
C GLN A 492 9.02 -1.50 -13.98
N ARG A 493 9.56 -2.27 -13.03
CA ARG A 493 10.90 -2.88 -13.17
C ARG A 493 10.93 -3.85 -14.35
N ARG A 494 9.94 -4.74 -14.44
CA ARG A 494 9.78 -5.68 -15.56
C ARG A 494 9.66 -4.93 -16.89
N PHE A 495 8.84 -3.89 -16.94
CA PHE A 495 8.66 -3.09 -18.14
C PHE A 495 9.96 -2.40 -18.58
N LYS A 496 10.69 -1.77 -17.66
CA LYS A 496 12.00 -1.14 -17.96
C LYS A 496 13.03 -2.18 -18.42
N GLN A 497 13.04 -3.37 -17.82
CA GLN A 497 13.90 -4.46 -18.26
C GLN A 497 13.53 -4.92 -19.68
N ARG A 498 12.25 -5.08 -20.01
CA ARG A 498 11.81 -5.40 -21.38
C ARG A 498 12.26 -4.35 -22.38
N GLN A 499 12.04 -3.07 -22.09
CA GLN A 499 12.50 -1.98 -22.95
C GLN A 499 14.03 -1.99 -23.13
N ARG A 500 14.78 -2.29 -22.07
CA ARG A 500 16.24 -2.45 -22.15
C ARG A 500 16.59 -3.56 -23.13
N TRP A 501 15.85 -4.66 -23.21
CA TRP A 501 16.12 -5.75 -24.16
C TRP A 501 15.65 -5.45 -25.58
N GLU A 502 14.63 -4.63 -25.76
CA GLU A 502 14.09 -4.24 -27.08
C GLU A 502 14.97 -3.23 -27.83
N SER A 503 15.72 -2.39 -27.11
CA SER A 503 16.54 -1.33 -27.72
C SER A 503 17.96 -1.79 -28.08
N GLY A 504 18.53 -1.42 -29.22
CA GLY A 504 19.97 -1.61 -29.52
C GLY A 504 20.35 -2.93 -30.19
N THR A 505 21.63 -3.12 -30.50
CA THR A 505 22.10 -4.29 -31.25
C THR A 505 21.96 -5.58 -30.46
N TRP A 506 21.50 -6.64 -31.12
CA TRP A 506 21.26 -7.93 -30.49
C TRP A 506 22.42 -8.87 -30.80
N THR A 507 23.16 -9.20 -29.74
CA THR A 507 24.37 -10.04 -29.82
C THR A 507 24.17 -11.30 -28.97
N SER A 508 24.97 -12.34 -29.23
CA SER A 508 24.92 -13.58 -28.45
C SER A 508 25.18 -13.36 -26.96
N HIS A 509 26.08 -12.42 -26.62
CA HIS A 509 26.32 -12.01 -25.23
C HIS A 509 25.06 -11.42 -24.60
N ARG A 510 24.32 -10.60 -25.35
CA ARG A 510 23.08 -9.98 -24.88
C ARG A 510 21.96 -10.99 -24.68
N ALA A 511 21.86 -11.99 -25.57
CA ALA A 511 20.94 -13.11 -25.41
C ALA A 511 21.26 -13.90 -24.12
N LEU A 512 22.54 -14.16 -23.83
CA LEU A 512 22.98 -14.79 -22.59
C LEU A 512 22.66 -13.95 -21.34
N GLU A 513 22.90 -12.63 -21.39
CA GLU A 513 22.56 -11.71 -20.28
C GLU A 513 21.05 -11.72 -20.01
N ARG A 514 20.22 -11.60 -21.06
CA ARG A 514 18.75 -11.69 -20.94
C ARG A 514 18.34 -13.02 -20.33
N TYR A 515 18.89 -14.13 -20.83
CA TYR A 515 18.58 -15.47 -20.30
C TYR A 515 18.91 -15.57 -18.82
N ARG A 516 20.07 -15.08 -18.37
CA ARG A 516 20.46 -15.10 -16.94
C ARG A 516 19.52 -14.28 -16.06
N VAL A 517 19.21 -13.05 -16.45
CA VAL A 517 18.31 -12.17 -15.69
C VAL A 517 16.91 -12.78 -15.59
N LEU A 518 16.33 -13.21 -16.71
CA LEU A 518 15.00 -13.84 -16.71
C LEU A 518 15.00 -15.17 -15.97
N SER A 519 16.11 -15.91 -16.01
CA SER A 519 16.28 -17.17 -15.27
C SER A 519 16.18 -17.00 -13.76
N GLU A 520 16.83 -15.97 -13.22
CA GLU A 520 16.78 -15.64 -11.79
C GLU A 520 15.38 -15.19 -11.37
N GLU A 521 14.75 -14.32 -12.16
CA GLU A 521 13.38 -13.85 -11.91
C GLU A 521 12.37 -15.00 -11.99
N PHE A 522 12.52 -15.87 -12.99
CA PHE A 522 11.69 -17.03 -13.19
C PHE A 522 11.84 -18.04 -12.04
N ASP A 523 13.04 -18.25 -11.52
CA ASP A 523 13.26 -19.13 -10.36
C ASP A 523 12.71 -18.54 -9.05
N ALA A 524 12.75 -17.21 -8.89
CA ALA A 524 12.24 -16.52 -7.71
C ALA A 524 10.72 -16.31 -7.70
N ALA A 525 10.08 -16.29 -8.88
CA ALA A 525 8.66 -16.00 -9.02
C ALA A 525 7.75 -17.05 -8.36
N LYS A 526 6.60 -16.61 -7.82
CA LYS A 526 5.50 -17.47 -7.41
C LYS A 526 4.40 -17.38 -8.44
N PHE A 527 4.14 -18.47 -9.15
CA PHE A 527 3.11 -18.51 -10.18
C PHE A 527 1.74 -18.68 -9.52
N THR A 528 0.87 -17.70 -9.74
CA THR A 528 -0.51 -17.68 -9.24
C THR A 528 -1.42 -17.20 -10.39
N PRO A 529 -2.71 -17.60 -10.42
CA PRO A 529 -3.64 -17.11 -11.45
C PRO A 529 -3.79 -15.59 -11.48
N ASP A 530 -3.58 -14.95 -10.32
CA ASP A 530 -3.62 -13.49 -10.15
C ASP A 530 -2.39 -12.79 -10.76
N GLN A 531 -1.28 -13.51 -10.92
CA GLN A 531 -0.07 -13.02 -11.54
C GLN A 531 0.21 -13.81 -12.82
N PRO A 532 -0.48 -13.48 -13.92
CA PRO A 532 -0.34 -14.24 -15.16
C PRO A 532 1.09 -14.15 -15.69
N ILE A 533 1.58 -15.27 -16.21
CA ILE A 533 2.86 -15.35 -16.91
C ILE A 533 2.59 -15.33 -18.41
N THR A 534 3.42 -14.58 -19.15
CA THR A 534 3.35 -14.49 -20.61
C THR A 534 4.53 -15.22 -21.25
N PHE A 535 4.43 -15.58 -22.53
CA PHE A 535 5.54 -16.17 -23.30
C PHE A 535 6.90 -15.46 -23.10
N LEU A 536 6.91 -14.13 -23.02
CA LEU A 536 8.14 -13.32 -22.91
C LEU A 536 8.79 -13.35 -21.52
N ASP A 537 8.06 -13.82 -20.50
CA ASP A 537 8.57 -13.94 -19.12
C ASP A 537 9.38 -15.21 -18.90
N ILE A 538 9.27 -16.18 -19.81
CA ILE A 538 9.97 -17.45 -19.73
C ILE A 538 11.38 -17.27 -20.32
N PRO A 539 12.44 -17.72 -19.64
CA PRO A 539 13.82 -17.55 -20.09
C PRO A 539 14.15 -18.54 -21.22
N TRP A 540 13.62 -18.34 -22.43
CA TRP A 540 13.92 -19.23 -23.56
C TRP A 540 15.41 -19.18 -23.95
N PRO A 541 16.12 -20.33 -24.01
CA PRO A 541 17.54 -20.38 -24.36
C PRO A 541 17.72 -20.31 -25.89
N VAL A 542 17.45 -19.16 -26.49
CA VAL A 542 17.52 -18.94 -27.95
C VAL A 542 18.26 -17.63 -28.27
N LEU A 543 18.84 -17.54 -29.47
CA LEU A 543 19.59 -16.36 -29.92
C LEU A 543 18.72 -15.30 -30.61
N HIS A 544 17.44 -15.57 -30.84
CA HIS A 544 16.49 -14.64 -31.47
C HIS A 544 16.22 -13.40 -30.61
N HIS A 545 15.94 -12.26 -31.23
CA HIS A 545 15.58 -11.02 -30.56
C HIS A 545 14.19 -11.14 -29.93
N PRO A 546 13.95 -10.59 -28.73
CA PRO A 546 12.67 -10.71 -28.05
C PRO A 546 11.48 -10.12 -28.82
N SER A 547 11.69 -9.07 -29.63
CA SER A 547 10.63 -8.40 -30.40
C SER A 547 10.03 -9.23 -31.54
N TYR A 548 10.77 -10.21 -32.07
CA TYR A 548 10.27 -11.10 -33.12
C TYR A 548 10.25 -12.57 -32.68
N LEU A 549 10.61 -12.85 -31.44
CA LEU A 549 10.58 -14.20 -30.89
C LEU A 549 9.12 -14.65 -30.75
N THR A 550 8.79 -15.74 -31.42
CA THR A 550 7.51 -16.44 -31.33
C THR A 550 7.72 -17.82 -30.71
N VAL A 551 6.62 -18.51 -30.39
CA VAL A 551 6.69 -19.87 -29.83
C VAL A 551 7.31 -20.85 -30.83
N GLU A 552 7.10 -20.64 -32.13
CA GLU A 552 7.61 -21.49 -33.21
C GLU A 552 9.14 -21.37 -33.37
N ASP A 553 9.72 -20.22 -33.01
CA ASP A 553 11.17 -20.01 -33.02
C ASP A 553 11.90 -20.77 -31.88
N VAL A 554 11.15 -21.37 -30.94
CA VAL A 554 11.68 -22.22 -29.87
C VAL A 554 11.77 -23.67 -30.37
N ASP A 555 12.57 -23.86 -31.43
CA ASP A 555 12.86 -25.18 -31.98
C ASP A 555 14.12 -25.81 -31.36
N TRP A 556 14.33 -27.10 -31.65
CA TRP A 556 15.48 -27.85 -31.17
C TRP A 556 16.82 -27.21 -31.57
N SER A 557 16.92 -26.76 -32.83
CA SER A 557 18.15 -26.24 -33.42
C SER A 557 18.57 -24.89 -32.82
N ALA A 558 17.59 -24.04 -32.49
CA ALA A 558 17.80 -22.74 -31.87
C ALA A 558 18.35 -22.89 -30.45
N VAL A 559 17.87 -23.89 -29.70
CA VAL A 559 18.35 -24.23 -28.36
C VAL A 559 19.79 -24.74 -28.41
N GLU A 560 20.09 -25.69 -29.29
CA GLU A 560 21.46 -26.19 -29.47
C GLU A 560 22.43 -25.08 -29.87
N ARG A 561 22.03 -24.22 -30.83
CA ARG A 561 22.86 -23.10 -31.29
C ARG A 561 23.13 -22.11 -30.16
N PHE A 562 22.16 -21.84 -29.30
CA PHE A 562 22.36 -21.01 -28.11
C PHE A 562 23.41 -21.62 -27.18
N PHE A 563 23.26 -22.89 -26.79
CA PHE A 563 24.21 -23.54 -25.87
C PHE A 563 25.61 -23.70 -26.48
N ALA A 564 25.72 -24.02 -27.76
CA ALA A 564 27.00 -24.06 -28.47
C ALA A 564 27.72 -22.69 -28.45
N THR A 565 26.98 -21.61 -28.65
CA THR A 565 27.52 -20.24 -28.59
C THR A 565 27.89 -19.83 -27.17
N VAL A 566 27.11 -20.24 -26.18
CA VAL A 566 27.40 -19.95 -24.76
C VAL A 566 28.65 -20.72 -24.31
N LYS A 567 28.83 -21.96 -24.77
CA LYS A 567 30.01 -22.80 -24.47
C LYS A 567 31.33 -22.11 -24.85
N THR A 568 31.37 -21.35 -25.95
CA THR A 568 32.59 -20.61 -26.35
C THR A 568 32.84 -19.36 -25.53
N SER A 569 31.83 -18.84 -24.82
CA SER A 569 31.90 -17.59 -24.06
C SER A 569 32.15 -17.78 -22.56
N MET A 570 32.05 -19.01 -22.04
CA MET A 570 32.12 -19.31 -20.60
C MET A 570 33.24 -20.31 -20.30
N ARG A 571 33.71 -20.31 -19.06
CA ARG A 571 34.65 -21.34 -18.58
C ARG A 571 33.92 -22.69 -18.55
N PRO A 572 34.63 -23.83 -18.78
CA PRO A 572 34.00 -25.15 -18.81
C PRO A 572 33.18 -25.50 -17.55
N GLN A 573 33.67 -25.11 -16.36
CA GLN A 573 32.97 -25.35 -15.10
C GLN A 573 31.70 -24.48 -14.97
N ASP A 574 31.78 -23.20 -15.33
CA ASP A 574 30.60 -22.31 -15.29
C ASP A 574 29.55 -22.77 -16.31
N TYR A 575 29.99 -23.27 -17.47
CA TYR A 575 29.11 -23.85 -18.49
C TYR A 575 28.39 -25.10 -17.97
N LYS A 576 29.09 -25.98 -17.26
CA LYS A 576 28.49 -27.15 -16.61
C LYS A 576 27.39 -26.76 -15.63
N ASP A 577 27.67 -25.85 -14.72
CA ASP A 577 26.69 -25.38 -13.74
C ASP A 577 25.49 -24.68 -14.43
N PHE A 578 25.77 -23.93 -15.49
CA PHE A 578 24.76 -23.25 -16.30
C PHE A 578 23.82 -24.24 -17.01
N VAL A 579 24.35 -25.28 -17.66
CA VAL A 579 23.57 -26.33 -18.32
C VAL A 579 22.76 -27.12 -17.29
N GLU A 580 23.35 -27.48 -16.15
CA GLU A 580 22.64 -28.21 -15.10
C GLU A 580 21.46 -27.41 -14.54
N ARG A 581 21.64 -26.11 -14.25
CA ARG A 581 20.54 -25.25 -13.80
C ARG A 581 19.45 -25.11 -14.86
N SER A 582 19.85 -24.99 -16.12
CA SER A 582 18.92 -24.86 -17.26
C SER A 582 18.09 -26.14 -17.44
N HIS A 583 18.74 -27.31 -17.42
CA HIS A 583 18.08 -28.61 -17.47
C HIS A 583 17.06 -28.78 -16.33
N ARG A 584 17.45 -28.49 -15.09
CA ARG A 584 16.53 -28.52 -13.95
C ARG A 584 15.40 -27.51 -14.08
N ARG A 585 15.62 -26.37 -14.73
CA ARG A 585 14.59 -25.32 -14.90
C ARG A 585 13.51 -25.74 -15.88
N PHE A 586 13.89 -26.35 -17.00
CA PHE A 586 12.97 -26.79 -18.04
C PHE A 586 12.42 -28.21 -17.83
N HIS A 587 12.70 -28.84 -16.69
CA HIS A 587 12.13 -30.15 -16.38
C HIS A 587 10.59 -30.08 -16.25
N PRO A 588 9.83 -30.93 -16.96
CA PRO A 588 8.37 -30.85 -16.99
C PRO A 588 7.76 -31.00 -15.58
N ASP A 589 8.28 -31.91 -14.76
CA ASP A 589 7.79 -32.08 -13.39
C ASP A 589 7.98 -30.82 -12.52
N ARG A 590 9.04 -30.04 -12.75
CA ARG A 590 9.26 -28.80 -11.99
C ARG A 590 8.23 -27.74 -12.38
N TRP A 591 7.86 -27.66 -13.66
CA TRP A 591 6.83 -26.73 -14.14
C TRP A 591 5.45 -27.10 -13.58
N ARG A 592 5.12 -28.40 -13.56
CA ARG A 592 3.89 -28.90 -12.92
C ARG A 592 3.87 -28.61 -11.42
N ALA A 593 4.96 -28.92 -10.69
CA ALA A 593 5.05 -28.70 -9.25
C ALA A 593 4.95 -27.22 -8.86
N ARG A 594 5.41 -26.30 -9.71
CA ARG A 594 5.30 -24.85 -9.51
C ARG A 594 3.98 -24.25 -9.99
N LYS A 595 3.04 -25.07 -10.48
CA LYS A 595 1.73 -24.65 -11.01
C LYS A 595 1.85 -23.60 -12.12
N LEU A 596 2.88 -23.70 -12.95
CA LEU A 596 3.15 -22.70 -13.99
C LEU A 596 2.01 -22.65 -15.02
N TRP A 597 1.48 -23.81 -15.40
CA TRP A 597 0.36 -23.92 -16.32
C TRP A 597 -0.91 -23.19 -15.83
N SER A 598 -1.14 -23.16 -14.51
CA SER A 598 -2.28 -22.45 -13.91
C SER A 598 -2.14 -20.93 -13.93
N ALA A 599 -0.94 -20.40 -14.18
CA ALA A 599 -0.71 -18.96 -14.32
C ALA A 599 -0.85 -18.48 -15.78
N ILE A 600 -0.99 -19.37 -16.75
CA ILE A 600 -1.25 -19.02 -18.15
C ILE A 600 -2.76 -18.98 -18.36
N ARG A 601 -3.28 -17.81 -18.73
CA ARG A 601 -4.73 -17.55 -18.84
C ARG A 601 -5.37 -18.19 -20.07
N ASP A 602 -4.67 -18.18 -21.19
CA ASP A 602 -5.15 -18.73 -22.46
C ASP A 602 -4.76 -20.21 -22.58
N ASP A 603 -5.74 -21.08 -22.77
CA ASP A 603 -5.51 -22.53 -22.90
C ASP A 603 -4.77 -22.88 -24.20
N VAL A 604 -4.96 -22.09 -25.27
CA VAL A 604 -4.23 -22.27 -26.53
C VAL A 604 -2.76 -21.88 -26.34
N GLU A 605 -2.51 -20.72 -25.74
CA GLU A 605 -1.14 -20.30 -25.38
C GLU A 605 -0.49 -21.35 -24.46
N ARG A 606 -1.23 -21.87 -23.47
CA ARG A 606 -0.74 -22.92 -22.56
C ARG A 606 -0.26 -24.15 -23.32
N GLY A 607 -1.05 -24.67 -24.26
CA GLY A 607 -0.68 -25.82 -25.08
C GLY A 607 0.60 -25.56 -25.90
N CYS A 608 0.70 -24.40 -26.54
CA CYS A 608 1.88 -23.99 -27.29
C CYS A 608 3.14 -23.88 -26.40
N LEU A 609 2.99 -23.29 -25.20
CA LEU A 609 4.09 -23.15 -24.23
C LEU A 609 4.55 -24.50 -23.66
N GLU A 610 3.63 -25.46 -23.49
CA GLU A 610 3.97 -26.81 -23.06
C GLU A 610 4.80 -27.56 -24.11
N VAL A 611 4.41 -27.47 -25.38
CA VAL A 611 5.20 -28.04 -26.48
C VAL A 611 6.59 -27.41 -26.53
N ALA A 612 6.70 -26.08 -26.51
CA ALA A 612 7.99 -25.38 -26.53
C ALA A 612 8.87 -25.73 -25.33
N ALA A 613 8.30 -25.80 -24.11
CA ALA A 613 9.03 -26.18 -22.91
C ALA A 613 9.56 -27.63 -23.00
N ASN A 614 8.75 -28.55 -23.53
CA ASN A 614 9.16 -29.93 -23.77
C ASN A 614 10.27 -30.02 -24.83
N THR A 615 10.18 -29.25 -25.92
CA THR A 615 11.26 -29.15 -26.93
C THR A 615 12.57 -28.70 -26.30
N VAL A 616 12.54 -27.64 -25.48
CA VAL A 616 13.74 -27.15 -24.76
C VAL A 616 14.29 -28.21 -23.81
N ALA A 617 13.41 -28.88 -23.04
CA ALA A 617 13.82 -29.92 -22.10
C ALA A 617 14.53 -31.09 -22.82
N GLN A 618 13.95 -31.54 -23.94
CA GLN A 618 14.52 -32.62 -24.73
C GLN A 618 15.84 -32.20 -25.39
N ALA A 619 15.94 -30.99 -25.95
CA ALA A 619 17.16 -30.47 -26.57
C ALA A 619 18.32 -30.27 -25.57
N ILE A 620 18.01 -29.87 -24.33
CA ILE A 620 19.04 -29.70 -23.29
C ILE A 620 19.52 -31.04 -22.73
N THR A 621 18.69 -32.09 -22.76
CA THR A 621 19.02 -33.39 -22.17
C THR A 621 20.34 -34.01 -22.69
N PRO A 622 20.60 -34.12 -24.00
CA PRO A 622 21.88 -34.63 -24.50
C PRO A 622 23.06 -33.74 -24.09
N ILE A 623 22.92 -32.40 -24.20
CA ILE A 623 23.94 -31.44 -23.80
C ILE A 623 24.30 -31.59 -22.32
N TRP A 624 23.31 -31.80 -21.46
CA TRP A 624 23.52 -32.02 -20.02
C TRP A 624 24.24 -33.35 -19.75
N ARG A 625 23.90 -34.42 -20.48
CA ARG A 625 24.59 -35.72 -20.35
C ARG A 625 26.06 -35.63 -20.75
N GLU A 626 26.39 -34.91 -21.81
CA GLU A 626 27.78 -34.71 -22.26
C GLU A 626 28.64 -33.98 -21.22
N VAL A 627 28.06 -33.00 -20.53
CA VAL A 627 28.80 -32.15 -19.58
C VAL A 627 28.83 -32.73 -18.17
N ARG A 628 27.99 -33.73 -17.88
CA ARG A 628 28.02 -34.47 -16.61
C ARG A 628 29.04 -35.61 -16.75
N PRO A 629 30.24 -35.50 -16.14
CA PRO A 629 31.21 -36.60 -16.16
C PRO A 629 30.58 -37.84 -15.51
N HIS A 630 30.80 -38.98 -16.14
CA HIS A 630 30.40 -40.30 -15.63
C HIS A 630 31.06 -40.62 -14.29
#